data_AF-A0A1F7ULB3-F1
#
_entry.id   AF-A0A1F7ULB3-F1
#
_cell.length_a   1.000
_cell.length_b   1.000
_cell.length_c   1.000
_cell.angle_alpha   90.00
_cell.angle_beta   90.00
_cell.angle_gamma   90.00
#
_symmetry.space_group_name_H-M   'P 1'
#
loop_
_entity.id
_entity.type
_entity.pdbx_description
1 polymer ?
#
loop_
_entity_poly.entity_id
_entity_poly.type
_entity_poly.pdbx_seq_one_letter_code
_entity_poly.pdbx_strand_id
1 'polypeptide(L)'
;MLPFAHLASGYLVYASVAHSVEVNNTPLLSAALAGALAPDIDGLFGAQIKDHKNTVFHAPLFWLCMCAIAFTAGKGWFPIFIPPLIVFFLSIFIHLFLDWMSARTSGIRVFYPFSNVREAAGIHGLARGGMSPREAGKRSL
;
A
#
# COMPACT_ATOMS: atom_id res chain seq x y z
N MET A 1 -1.94 -0.47 -10.92
CA MET A 1 -1.40 0.52 -11.89
C MET A 1 -0.02 0.02 -12.31
N LEU A 2 0.59 0.53 -13.39
CA LEU A 2 1.93 0.07 -13.76
C LEU A 2 2.97 0.63 -12.77
N PRO A 3 3.99 -0.15 -12.36
CA PRO A 3 4.97 0.22 -11.33
C PRO A 3 5.77 1.51 -11.64
N PHE A 4 5.80 1.93 -12.91
CA PHE A 4 6.46 3.15 -13.36
C PHE A 4 5.75 4.44 -12.89
N ALA A 5 4.43 4.39 -12.63
CA ALA A 5 3.70 5.57 -12.13
C ALA A 5 4.12 5.93 -10.70
N HIS A 6 4.52 4.94 -9.91
CA HIS A 6 4.92 5.14 -8.51
C HIS A 6 6.42 5.47 -8.38
N LEU A 7 7.26 5.12 -9.35
CA LEU A 7 8.64 5.65 -9.40
C LEU A 7 8.66 7.18 -9.42
N ALA A 8 7.71 7.82 -10.10
CA ALA A 8 7.57 9.27 -10.11
C ALA A 8 7.25 9.83 -8.71
N SER A 9 6.41 9.14 -7.92
CA SER A 9 6.13 9.56 -6.55
C SER A 9 7.35 9.41 -5.63
N GLY A 10 8.15 8.34 -5.82
CA GLY A 10 9.45 8.19 -5.16
C GLY A 10 10.39 9.36 -5.46
N TYR A 11 10.53 9.73 -6.73
CA TYR A 11 11.35 10.87 -7.12
C TYR A 11 10.84 12.20 -6.53
N LEU A 12 9.53 12.43 -6.50
CA LEU A 12 8.95 13.64 -5.91
C LEU A 12 9.19 13.72 -4.40
N VAL A 13 9.08 12.60 -3.68
CA VAL A 13 9.41 12.53 -2.26
C VAL A 13 10.89 12.89 -2.07
N TYR A 14 11.80 12.29 -2.83
CA TYR A 14 13.21 12.66 -2.83
C TYR A 14 13.41 14.16 -3.09
N ALA A 15 12.83 14.70 -4.16
CA ALA A 15 12.98 16.10 -4.54
C ALA A 15 12.51 17.05 -3.43
N SER A 16 11.42 16.72 -2.73
CA SER A 16 10.90 17.52 -1.62
C SER A 16 11.83 17.61 -0.41
N VAL A 17 12.72 16.63 -0.22
CA VAL A 17 13.68 16.60 0.91
C VAL A 17 15.11 16.92 0.49
N ALA A 18 15.45 16.73 -0.79
CA ALA A 18 16.81 16.92 -1.32
C ALA A 18 17.25 18.39 -1.25
N HIS A 19 16.32 19.34 -1.34
CA HIS A 19 16.62 20.76 -1.18
C HIS A 19 17.07 21.15 0.24
N SER A 20 16.82 20.29 1.24
CA SER A 20 17.19 20.53 2.64
C SER A 20 18.49 19.87 3.05
N VAL A 21 19.19 19.18 2.13
CA VAL A 21 20.39 18.39 2.44
C VAL A 21 21.52 18.76 1.46
N GLU A 22 22.54 19.45 1.96
CA GLU A 22 23.67 19.96 1.16
C GLU A 22 24.74 18.90 0.79
N VAL A 23 24.58 17.65 1.25
CA VAL A 23 25.58 16.57 1.16
C VAL A 23 25.05 15.42 0.29
N ASN A 24 25.96 14.52 -0.15
CA ASN A 24 25.67 13.31 -0.95
C ASN A 24 24.31 12.68 -0.59
N ASN A 25 23.38 12.87 -1.49
CA ASN A 25 21.96 12.59 -1.37
C ASN A 25 21.55 11.32 -2.15
N THR A 26 22.52 10.58 -2.70
CA THR A 26 22.29 9.28 -3.35
C THR A 26 21.59 8.27 -2.43
N PRO A 27 21.96 8.12 -1.14
CA PRO A 27 21.23 7.21 -0.25
C PRO A 27 19.76 7.58 -0.07
N LEU A 28 19.42 8.88 -0.08
CA LEU A 28 18.04 9.35 0.00
C LEU A 28 17.28 9.04 -1.29
N LEU A 29 17.90 9.27 -2.45
CA LEU A 29 17.31 8.93 -3.74
C LEU A 29 17.06 7.42 -3.85
N SER A 30 18.06 6.60 -3.54
CA SER A 30 17.94 5.14 -3.57
C SER A 30 16.84 4.66 -2.63
N ALA A 31 16.77 5.21 -1.41
CA ALA A 31 15.72 4.90 -0.46
C ALA A 31 14.33 5.29 -0.97
N ALA A 32 14.18 6.47 -1.58
CA ALA A 32 12.90 6.94 -2.11
C ALA A 32 12.39 6.06 -3.25
N LEU A 33 13.29 5.69 -4.18
CA LEU A 33 12.95 4.81 -5.30
C LEU A 33 12.64 3.39 -4.82
N ALA A 34 13.43 2.85 -3.89
CA ALA A 34 13.18 1.54 -3.31
C ALA A 34 11.83 1.51 -2.56
N GLY A 35 11.52 2.55 -1.78
CA GLY A 35 10.26 2.65 -1.06
C GLY A 35 9.06 2.77 -1.99
N ALA A 36 9.20 3.51 -3.09
CA ALA A 36 8.16 3.62 -4.10
C ALA A 36 7.86 2.30 -4.84
N LEU A 37 8.85 1.41 -4.96
CA LEU A 37 8.70 0.09 -5.58
C LEU A 37 8.27 -1.01 -4.60
N ALA A 38 8.52 -0.83 -3.30
CA ALA A 38 8.37 -1.89 -2.32
C ALA A 38 6.94 -2.48 -2.24
N PRO A 39 5.85 -1.69 -2.33
CA PRO A 39 4.50 -2.24 -2.36
C PRO A 39 4.23 -3.11 -3.60
N ASP A 40 4.79 -2.75 -4.75
CA ASP A 40 4.60 -3.42 -6.04
C ASP A 40 5.48 -4.67 -6.24
N ILE A 41 6.28 -5.05 -5.24
CA ILE A 41 7.15 -6.24 -5.31
C ILE A 41 6.33 -7.53 -5.50
N ASP A 42 5.06 -7.52 -5.09
CA ASP A 42 4.12 -8.61 -5.34
C ASP A 42 3.87 -8.91 -6.83
N GLY A 43 4.03 -7.91 -7.70
CA GLY A 43 3.99 -8.08 -9.14
C GLY A 43 5.09 -9.03 -9.65
N LEU A 44 6.24 -9.11 -8.97
CA LEU A 44 7.30 -10.06 -9.30
C LEU A 44 6.94 -11.51 -8.96
N PHE A 45 6.02 -11.71 -8.01
CA PHE A 45 5.56 -13.03 -7.57
C PHE A 45 4.32 -13.51 -8.34
N GLY A 46 4.00 -12.88 -9.48
CA GLY A 46 2.92 -13.31 -10.37
C GLY A 46 1.52 -12.84 -9.98
N ALA A 47 1.40 -11.88 -9.06
CA ALA A 47 0.13 -11.23 -8.79
C ALA A 47 -0.34 -10.47 -10.03
N GLN A 48 -1.51 -10.82 -10.56
CA GLN A 48 -2.12 -10.04 -11.64
C GLN A 48 -2.38 -8.61 -11.16
N ILE A 49 -2.29 -7.63 -12.07
CA ILE A 49 -2.53 -6.18 -11.80
C ILE A 49 -3.87 -5.93 -11.08
N LYS A 50 -4.84 -6.84 -11.23
CA LYS A 50 -6.14 -6.76 -10.56
C LYS A 50 -6.10 -7.19 -9.10
N ASP A 51 -5.21 -8.10 -8.74
CA ASP A 51 -5.18 -8.78 -7.44
C ASP A 51 -3.99 -8.35 -6.56
N HIS A 52 -3.00 -7.61 -7.11
CA HIS A 52 -1.85 -7.14 -6.33
C HIS A 52 -2.22 -6.20 -5.17
N LYS A 53 -3.28 -5.38 -5.34
CA LYS A 53 -3.86 -4.57 -4.25
C LYS A 53 -4.41 -5.41 -3.09
N ASN A 54 -4.61 -6.71 -3.34
CA ASN A 54 -5.04 -7.71 -2.37
C ASN A 54 -3.87 -8.56 -1.85
N THR A 55 -2.69 -7.97 -1.68
CA THR A 55 -1.58 -8.59 -0.95
C THR A 55 -1.31 -7.90 0.38
N VAL A 56 -0.41 -8.48 1.17
CA VAL A 56 0.11 -7.85 2.39
C VAL A 56 0.94 -6.59 2.09
N PHE A 57 1.56 -6.53 0.92
CA PHE A 57 2.40 -5.39 0.50
C PHE A 57 1.58 -4.13 0.18
N HIS A 58 0.28 -4.29 -0.07
CA HIS A 58 -0.65 -3.17 -0.24
C HIS A 58 -1.47 -2.86 1.03
N ALA A 59 -1.07 -3.40 2.19
CA ALA A 59 -1.69 -3.11 3.48
C ALA A 59 -0.88 -2.02 4.24
N PRO A 60 -1.41 -0.79 4.42
CA PRO A 60 -0.76 0.26 5.21
C PRO A 60 -0.32 -0.18 6.60
N LEU A 61 -1.12 -1.01 7.29
CA LEU A 61 -0.79 -1.49 8.62
C LEU A 61 0.49 -2.36 8.62
N PHE A 62 0.69 -3.19 7.60
CA PHE A 62 1.91 -4.00 7.47
C PHE A 62 3.14 -3.10 7.43
N TRP A 63 3.13 -2.06 6.60
CA TRP A 63 4.25 -1.13 6.49
C TRP A 63 4.43 -0.25 7.72
N LEU A 64 3.35 0.10 8.43
CA LEU A 64 3.43 0.78 9.71
C LEU A 64 4.13 -0.08 10.77
N CYS A 65 3.81 -1.37 10.83
CA CYS A 65 4.51 -2.32 11.72
C CYS A 65 5.99 -2.46 11.34
N MET A 66 6.31 -2.59 10.04
CA MET A 66 7.70 -2.66 9.58
C MET A 66 8.46 -1.37 9.89
N CYS A 67 7.82 -0.21 9.76
CA CYS A 67 8.38 1.09 10.14
C CYS A 67 8.74 1.11 11.63
N ALA A 68 7.81 0.73 12.51
CA ALA A 68 8.07 0.68 13.95
C ALA A 68 9.27 -0.24 14.30
N ILE A 69 9.34 -1.43 13.68
CA ILE A 69 10.47 -2.36 13.88
C ILE A 69 11.78 -1.75 13.38
N ALA A 70 11.78 -1.15 12.19
CA ALA A 70 12.98 -0.59 11.59
C ALA A 70 13.52 0.62 12.37
N PHE A 71 12.65 1.49 12.91
CA PHE A 71 13.08 2.62 13.74
C PHE A 71 13.57 2.20 15.13
N THR A 72 12.92 1.21 15.75
CA THR A 72 13.38 0.69 17.05
C THR A 72 14.74 0.01 16.94
N ALA A 73 14.97 -0.80 15.90
CA ALA A 73 16.27 -1.40 15.63
C ALA A 73 17.32 -0.37 15.15
N GLY A 74 16.93 0.52 14.23
CA GLY A 74 17.83 1.48 13.59
C GLY A 74 18.37 2.55 14.54
N LYS A 75 17.54 3.04 15.48
CA LYS A 75 17.98 4.04 16.45
C LYS A 75 19.04 3.51 17.42
N GLY A 76 19.02 2.20 17.70
CA GLY A 76 19.99 1.55 18.58
C GLY A 76 21.32 1.23 17.90
N TRP A 77 21.29 0.77 16.65
CA TRP A 77 22.47 0.18 16.01
C TRP A 77 23.01 0.94 14.80
N PHE A 78 22.18 1.75 14.14
CA PHE A 78 22.46 2.26 12.79
C PHE A 78 21.93 3.69 12.56
N PRO A 79 22.31 4.69 13.40
CA PRO A 79 21.71 6.03 13.36
C PRO A 79 21.93 6.77 12.03
N ILE A 80 23.03 6.49 11.31
CA ILE A 80 23.32 7.09 10.01
C ILE A 80 22.30 6.72 8.92
N PHE A 81 21.59 5.60 9.10
CA PHE A 81 20.57 5.14 8.16
C PHE A 81 19.18 5.68 8.45
N ILE A 82 18.97 6.41 9.56
CA ILE A 82 17.65 6.94 9.93
C ILE A 82 17.08 7.87 8.86
N PRO A 83 17.81 8.85 8.28
CA PRO A 83 17.25 9.73 7.27
C PRO A 83 16.81 8.97 5.99
N PRO A 84 17.64 8.09 5.38
CA PRO A 84 17.17 7.22 4.30
C PRO A 84 15.97 6.35 4.69
N LEU A 85 15.92 5.84 5.91
CA LEU A 85 14.80 5.02 6.40
C LEU A 85 13.48 5.82 6.44
N ILE A 86 13.52 7.08 6.91
CA ILE A 86 12.37 7.99 6.87
C ILE A 86 11.88 8.15 5.43
N VAL A 87 12.78 8.44 4.50
CA VAL A 87 12.45 8.67 3.09
C VAL A 87 11.86 7.41 2.46
N PHE A 88 12.42 6.23 2.75
CA PHE A 88 11.91 4.95 2.28
C PHE A 88 10.45 4.72 2.70
N PHE A 89 10.15 4.85 4.00
CA PHE A 89 8.79 4.65 4.50
C PHE A 89 7.83 5.75 4.04
N LEU A 90 8.28 6.99 3.91
CA LEU A 90 7.47 8.07 3.35
C LEU A 90 7.07 7.76 1.90
N SER A 91 8.00 7.29 1.07
CA SER A 91 7.71 6.87 -0.31
C SER A 91 6.71 5.71 -0.37
N ILE A 92 6.79 4.74 0.55
CA ILE A 92 5.78 3.68 0.68
C ILE A 92 4.39 4.27 1.00
N PHE A 93 4.29 5.15 2.00
CA PHE A 93 3.00 5.71 2.38
C PHE A 93 2.39 6.58 1.28
N ILE A 94 3.21 7.36 0.57
CA ILE A 94 2.76 8.11 -0.60
C ILE A 94 2.30 7.16 -1.71
N HIS A 95 3.04 6.07 -1.97
CA HIS A 95 2.59 5.02 -2.90
C HIS A 95 1.19 4.54 -2.53
N LEU A 96 1.01 4.02 -1.31
CA LEU A 96 -0.26 3.46 -0.84
C LEU A 96 -1.40 4.48 -0.83
N PHE A 97 -1.09 5.74 -0.51
CA PHE A 97 -2.05 6.83 -0.54
C PHE A 97 -2.52 7.13 -1.97
N LEU A 98 -1.62 7.21 -2.94
CA LEU A 98 -1.97 7.41 -4.36
C LEU A 98 -2.77 6.23 -4.89
N ASP A 99 -2.42 5.03 -4.44
CA ASP A 99 -3.10 3.80 -4.81
C ASP A 99 -4.54 3.78 -4.25
N TRP A 100 -4.75 4.29 -3.04
CA TRP A 100 -6.06 4.48 -2.41
C TRP A 100 -6.88 5.56 -3.14
N MET A 101 -6.26 6.68 -3.47
CA MET A 101 -6.86 7.78 -4.23
C MET A 101 -7.30 7.35 -5.64
N SER A 102 -6.57 6.41 -6.24
CA SER A 102 -6.87 5.87 -7.57
C SER A 102 -7.92 4.76 -7.53
N ALA A 103 -8.03 4.06 -6.41
CA ALA A 103 -8.93 2.93 -6.21
C ALA A 103 -10.18 3.27 -5.38
N ARG A 104 -10.64 4.53 -5.33
CA ARG A 104 -11.78 4.95 -4.49
C ARG A 104 -13.06 4.12 -4.68
N THR A 105 -13.23 3.46 -5.83
CA THR A 105 -14.36 2.58 -6.14
C THR A 105 -14.11 1.09 -5.86
N SER A 106 -12.86 0.65 -5.69
CA SER A 106 -12.47 -0.76 -5.42
C SER A 106 -11.85 -0.99 -4.04
N GLY A 107 -11.45 0.06 -3.33
CA GLY A 107 -10.90 0.03 -1.98
C GLY A 107 -9.45 -0.44 -1.89
N ILE A 108 -8.78 -0.08 -0.78
CA ILE A 108 -7.53 -0.70 -0.32
C ILE A 108 -7.79 -1.33 1.05
N ARG A 109 -7.25 -2.53 1.27
CA ARG A 109 -7.47 -3.26 2.52
C ARG A 109 -6.50 -2.78 3.60
N VAL A 110 -6.89 -1.71 4.27
CA VAL A 110 -6.10 -1.06 5.34
C VAL A 110 -5.65 -2.04 6.43
N PHE A 111 -6.54 -2.94 6.84
CA PHE A 111 -6.33 -3.88 7.95
C PHE A 111 -6.07 -5.33 7.52
N TYR A 112 -5.76 -5.60 6.25
CA TYR A 112 -5.48 -6.97 5.81
C TYR A 112 -4.28 -7.58 6.59
N PRO A 113 -4.32 -8.88 6.98
CA PRO A 113 -5.32 -9.93 6.69
C PRO A 113 -6.57 -9.94 7.58
N PHE A 114 -6.74 -8.98 8.48
CA PHE A 114 -7.82 -8.96 9.46
C PHE A 114 -9.13 -8.34 8.93
N SER A 115 -9.19 -7.90 7.67
CA SER A 115 -10.41 -7.39 7.05
C SER A 115 -10.66 -7.97 5.65
N ASN A 116 -11.89 -8.43 5.43
CA ASN A 116 -12.37 -8.93 4.14
C ASN A 116 -13.22 -7.87 3.42
N VAL A 117 -13.12 -7.79 2.08
CA VAL A 117 -13.94 -6.88 1.24
C VAL A 117 -15.44 -7.12 1.44
N ARG A 118 -15.85 -8.35 1.76
CA ARG A 118 -17.25 -8.69 2.08
C ARG A 118 -17.78 -8.03 3.34
N GLU A 119 -16.93 -7.67 4.29
CA GLU A 119 -17.34 -7.07 5.56
C GLU A 119 -17.46 -5.55 5.44
N ALA A 120 -16.53 -4.91 4.73
CA ALA A 120 -16.60 -3.48 4.40
C ALA A 120 -17.69 -3.14 3.37
N ALA A 121 -18.02 -4.06 2.44
CA ALA A 121 -19.19 -3.95 1.56
C ALA A 121 -20.48 -4.50 2.20
N GLY A 122 -20.36 -5.29 3.27
CA GLY A 122 -21.49 -5.92 3.99
C GLY A 122 -22.38 -4.92 4.73
N ILE A 123 -21.83 -3.75 5.08
CA ILE A 123 -22.59 -2.62 5.64
C ILE A 123 -23.53 -1.96 4.61
N HIS A 124 -23.25 -2.12 3.31
CA HIS A 124 -24.15 -1.72 2.22
C HIS A 124 -25.00 -2.88 1.66
N GLY A 125 -24.65 -4.13 1.97
CA GLY A 125 -25.35 -5.34 1.50
C GLY A 125 -26.49 -5.82 2.41
N LEU A 126 -26.48 -5.47 3.69
CA LEU A 126 -27.53 -5.87 4.64
C LEU A 126 -28.89 -5.17 4.41
N ALA A 127 -28.99 -4.22 3.49
CA ALA A 127 -30.25 -3.61 3.06
C ALA A 127 -30.87 -4.26 1.80
N ARG A 128 -30.25 -5.29 1.20
CA ARG A 128 -30.86 -6.04 0.09
C ARG A 128 -31.04 -7.50 0.48
N GLY A 129 -31.98 -7.72 1.40
CA GLY A 129 -32.81 -8.91 1.36
C GLY A 129 -33.53 -8.96 0.01
N GLY A 130 -32.90 -9.62 -0.95
CA GLY A 130 -33.40 -9.77 -2.31
C GLY A 130 -33.08 -11.18 -2.77
N MET A 131 -34.01 -12.07 -2.50
CA MET A 131 -34.06 -13.45 -2.98
C MET A 131 -33.66 -13.50 -4.46
N SER A 132 -32.73 -14.40 -4.82
CA SER A 132 -32.34 -14.54 -6.22
C SER A 132 -33.53 -15.09 -7.04
N PRO A 133 -33.77 -14.62 -8.28
CA PRO A 133 -34.88 -15.11 -9.12
C PRO A 133 -34.85 -16.61 -9.42
N ARG A 134 -33.76 -17.32 -9.09
CA ARG A 134 -33.63 -18.77 -9.28
C ARG A 134 -34.31 -19.60 -8.18
N GLU A 135 -34.68 -19.02 -7.05
CA GLU A 135 -35.26 -19.77 -5.92
C GLU A 135 -36.79 -19.66 -5.81
N ALA A 136 -37.42 -18.66 -6.45
CA ALA A 136 -38.87 -18.46 -6.40
C ALA A 136 -39.68 -19.47 -7.25
N GLY A 137 -39.05 -20.19 -8.19
CA GLY A 137 -39.74 -21.09 -9.14
C GLY A 137 -39.89 -22.54 -8.69
N LYS A 138 -39.50 -22.92 -7.48
CA LYS A 138 -39.47 -24.34 -7.03
C LYS A 138 -40.49 -24.73 -5.97
N ARG A 139 -41.46 -23.87 -5.63
CA ARG A 139 -42.54 -24.22 -4.71
C ARG A 139 -43.90 -23.74 -5.22
N SER A 140 -44.40 -24.43 -6.24
CA SER A 140 -45.83 -24.52 -6.53
C SER A 140 -46.10 -25.86 -7.22
N LEU A 141 -46.21 -26.91 -6.40
CA LEU A 141 -47.00 -28.11 -6.67
C LEU A 141 -47.89 -28.30 -5.44
#